data_AF-S7SQJ4-F1
#
_entry.id   AF-S7SQJ4-F1
#
_cell.length_a   1.000
_cell.length_b   1.000
_cell.length_c   1.000
_cell.angle_alpha   90.00
_cell.angle_beta   90.00
_cell.angle_gamma   90.00
#
_symmetry.space_group_name_H-M   'P 1'
#
loop_
_entity.id
_entity.type
_entity.pdbx_description
1 polymer ?
#
loop_
_entity_poly.entity_id
_entity_poly.type
_entity_poly.pdbx_seq_one_letter_code
_entity_poly.pdbx_strand_id
1 'polypeptide(L)'
;MGISIIITLIPFLIYQVKGIILIPIIAGIIFRTMLGNLRSSLKLIIISLSLGIIIFIVVYSIPYIYMRDFDNIMNKNFILEKLRDIFAYLFSGILGFSGYLESGMNTIGDSQRIIAPLWNLLRHITYWDRVDSVVTEYFFPIDKDNLKVSNVFTLFGTIHIYLGIWVSIFISILIGFISYIFKMWSNNSVVWLKVNYCFNLSILSFGWFDYNYYHSYIWLFWIFVILLTILYYTSRLRF
;
A
#
# COMPACT_ATOMS: atom_id res chain seq x y z
N MET A 1 11.64 9.33 -20.27
CA MET A 1 10.66 8.40 -19.67
C MET A 1 11.29 7.50 -18.58
N GLY A 2 12.49 6.93 -18.78
CA GLY A 2 13.17 6.14 -17.74
C GLY A 2 13.54 6.93 -16.47
N ILE A 3 14.14 8.12 -16.63
CA ILE A 3 14.53 9.01 -15.50
C ILE A 3 13.33 9.40 -14.64
N SER A 4 12.20 9.70 -15.27
CA SER A 4 10.92 10.04 -14.65
C SER A 4 10.41 8.95 -13.69
N ILE A 5 10.48 7.69 -14.12
CA ILE A 5 10.05 6.53 -13.35
C ILE A 5 10.99 6.31 -12.15
N ILE A 6 12.31 6.43 -12.39
CA ILE A 6 13.33 6.33 -11.35
C ILE A 6 13.10 7.39 -10.26
N ILE A 7 12.82 8.64 -10.64
CA ILE A 7 12.53 9.72 -9.69
C ILE A 7 11.28 9.44 -8.86
N THR A 8 10.20 8.91 -9.46
CA THR A 8 9.01 8.49 -8.71
C THR A 8 9.23 7.26 -7.82
N LEU A 9 10.27 6.45 -8.07
CA LEU A 9 10.62 5.28 -7.26
C LEU A 9 11.48 5.63 -6.03
N ILE A 10 12.24 6.73 -6.08
CA ILE A 10 13.14 7.15 -4.99
C ILE A 10 12.40 7.25 -3.63
N PRO A 11 11.22 7.90 -3.51
CA PRO A 11 10.49 7.95 -2.24
C PRO A 11 10.10 6.58 -1.69
N PHE A 12 9.85 5.60 -2.56
CA PHE A 12 9.47 4.23 -2.19
C PHE A 12 10.66 3.36 -1.81
N LEU A 13 11.86 3.65 -2.34
CA LEU A 13 13.10 2.94 -2.01
C LEU A 13 13.70 3.40 -0.68
N ILE A 14 13.42 4.63 -0.25
CA ILE A 14 13.89 5.18 1.02
C ILE A 14 13.10 4.60 2.22
N TYR A 15 11.91 4.02 1.98
CA TYR A 15 11.05 3.51 3.04
C TYR A 15 11.22 2.01 3.31
N GLN A 16 11.27 1.63 4.59
CA GLN A 16 11.57 0.26 5.04
C GLN A 16 10.39 -0.74 4.97
N VAL A 17 9.26 -0.38 4.36
CA VAL A 17 8.11 -1.29 4.25
C VAL A 17 8.12 -2.00 2.91
N LYS A 18 8.48 -3.29 2.95
CA LYS A 18 8.69 -4.17 1.79
C LYS A 18 7.50 -4.22 0.81
N GLY A 19 6.28 -3.93 1.26
CA GLY A 19 5.07 -3.91 0.42
C GLY A 19 4.89 -2.65 -0.44
N ILE A 20 5.50 -1.51 -0.07
CA ILE A 20 5.22 -0.22 -0.73
C ILE A 20 5.74 -0.18 -2.18
N ILE A 21 6.77 -0.98 -2.49
CA ILE A 21 7.34 -1.14 -3.84
C ILE A 21 6.33 -1.77 -4.81
N LEU A 22 5.33 -2.52 -4.30
CA LEU A 22 4.31 -3.12 -5.15
C LEU A 22 3.41 -2.06 -5.79
N ILE A 23 3.19 -0.91 -5.12
CA ILE A 23 2.35 0.17 -5.64
C ILE A 23 2.86 0.69 -6.99
N PRO A 24 4.10 1.18 -7.13
CA PRO A 24 4.60 1.67 -8.42
C PRO A 24 4.69 0.58 -9.48
N ILE A 25 4.93 -0.69 -9.10
CA ILE A 25 4.94 -1.82 -10.05
C ILE A 25 3.55 -2.03 -10.64
N ILE A 26 2.52 -2.17 -9.80
CA ILE A 26 1.14 -2.34 -10.25
C ILE A 26 0.68 -1.10 -11.03
N ALA A 27 1.04 0.11 -10.59
CA ALA A 27 0.76 1.34 -11.33
C ALA A 27 1.38 1.33 -12.74
N GLY A 28 2.62 0.86 -12.88
CA GLY A 28 3.30 0.70 -14.17
C GLY A 28 2.63 -0.34 -15.08
N ILE A 29 2.13 -1.44 -14.52
CA ILE A 29 1.36 -2.46 -15.25
C ILE A 29 0.06 -1.84 -15.77
N ILE A 30 -0.72 -1.18 -14.89
CA ILE A 30 -1.97 -0.49 -15.26
C ILE A 30 -1.68 0.53 -16.37
N PHE A 31 -0.63 1.33 -16.24
CA PHE A 31 -0.23 2.32 -17.24
C PHE A 31 0.09 1.69 -18.60
N ARG A 32 0.86 0.59 -18.63
CA ARG A 32 1.17 -0.11 -19.88
C ARG A 32 -0.06 -0.74 -20.52
N THR A 33 -0.97 -1.28 -19.72
CA THR A 33 -2.25 -1.80 -20.20
C THR A 33 -3.11 -0.68 -20.78
N MET A 34 -3.18 0.49 -20.13
CA MET A 34 -3.89 1.67 -20.65
C MET A 34 -3.33 2.16 -21.99
N LEU A 35 -2.01 2.04 -22.21
CA LEU A 35 -1.38 2.37 -23.48
C LEU A 35 -1.54 1.29 -24.57
N GLY A 36 -2.16 0.15 -24.26
CA GLY A 36 -2.28 -0.98 -25.18
C GLY A 36 -0.98 -1.78 -25.38
N ASN A 37 0.08 -1.43 -24.66
CA ASN A 37 1.42 -2.00 -24.81
C ASN A 37 1.62 -3.31 -24.02
N LEU A 38 0.67 -3.66 -23.14
CA LEU A 38 0.71 -4.88 -22.37
C LEU A 38 -0.67 -5.55 -22.41
N ARG A 39 -0.75 -6.67 -23.14
CA ARG A 39 -1.87 -7.59 -23.04
C ARG A 39 -1.56 -8.55 -21.90
N SER A 40 -2.24 -8.38 -20.77
CA SER A 40 -2.16 -9.34 -19.67
C SER A 40 -2.66 -10.69 -20.17
N SER A 41 -1.76 -11.65 -20.34
CA SER A 41 -2.14 -13.04 -20.56
C SER A 41 -2.19 -13.76 -19.23
N LEU A 42 -3.16 -14.68 -19.08
CA LEU A 42 -3.28 -15.52 -17.89
C LEU A 42 -1.96 -16.23 -17.56
N LYS A 43 -1.20 -16.61 -18.60
CA LYS A 43 0.14 -17.19 -18.48
C LYS A 43 1.13 -16.30 -17.73
N LEU A 44 1.19 -15.00 -18.05
CA LEU A 44 2.11 -14.07 -17.38
C LEU A 44 1.74 -13.89 -15.90
N ILE A 45 0.44 -13.82 -15.59
CA ILE A 45 -0.04 -13.72 -14.20
C ILE A 45 0.39 -14.94 -13.40
N ILE A 46 0.18 -16.15 -13.93
CA ILE A 46 0.56 -17.40 -13.26
C ILE A 46 2.07 -17.44 -13.02
N ILE A 47 2.88 -17.14 -14.04
CA ILE A 47 4.36 -17.13 -13.91
C ILE A 47 4.80 -16.14 -12.84
N SER A 48 4.25 -14.93 -12.82
CA SER A 48 4.58 -13.91 -11.83
C SER A 48 4.22 -14.33 -10.40
N LEU A 49 3.05 -14.94 -10.20
CA LEU A 49 2.63 -15.46 -8.90
C LEU A 49 3.55 -16.59 -8.41
N SER A 50 3.87 -17.54 -9.30
CA SER A 50 4.79 -18.64 -8.97
C SER A 50 6.19 -18.13 -8.59
N LEU A 51 6.73 -17.18 -9.35
CA LEU A 51 8.02 -16.56 -9.02
C LEU A 51 7.97 -15.82 -7.67
N GLY A 52 6.89 -15.09 -7.39
CA GLY A 52 6.71 -14.41 -6.11
C GLY A 52 6.71 -15.38 -4.92
N ILE A 53 6.02 -16.51 -5.04
CA ILE A 53 6.00 -17.57 -4.00
C ILE A 53 7.40 -18.17 -3.82
N ILE A 54 8.11 -18.48 -4.90
CA ILE A 54 9.47 -19.03 -4.84
C ILE A 54 10.41 -18.06 -4.13
N ILE A 55 10.38 -16.78 -4.52
CA ILE A 55 11.21 -15.74 -3.90
C ILE A 55 10.88 -15.59 -2.42
N PHE A 56 9.59 -15.59 -2.05
CA PHE A 56 9.17 -15.52 -0.65
C PHE A 56 9.75 -16.69 0.15
N ILE A 57 9.61 -17.93 -0.33
CA ILE A 57 10.16 -19.11 0.34
C ILE A 57 11.68 -18.98 0.48
N VAL A 58 12.39 -18.64 -0.60
CA VAL A 58 13.85 -18.48 -0.57
C VAL A 58 14.29 -17.44 0.46
N VAL A 59 13.66 -16.26 0.49
CA VAL A 59 13.99 -15.20 1.44
C VAL A 59 13.75 -15.63 2.88
N TYR A 60 12.63 -16.31 3.15
CA TYR A 60 12.33 -16.81 4.49
C TYR A 60 13.19 -18.02 4.90
N SER A 61 13.86 -18.69 3.96
CA SER A 61 14.85 -19.72 4.26
C SER A 61 16.22 -19.14 4.63
N ILE A 62 16.54 -17.88 4.28
CA ILE A 62 17.86 -17.26 4.55
C ILE A 62 18.27 -17.33 6.03
N PRO A 63 17.40 -17.01 7.03
CA PRO A 63 17.77 -17.11 8.44
C PRO A 63 18.16 -18.53 8.86
N TYR A 64 17.44 -19.54 8.38
CA TYR A 64 17.71 -20.95 8.67
C TYR A 64 19.02 -21.41 8.01
N ILE A 65 19.31 -20.95 6.79
CA ILE A 65 20.60 -21.19 6.12
C ILE A 65 21.73 -20.57 6.93
N TYR A 66 21.56 -19.34 7.40
CA TYR A 66 22.55 -18.62 8.22
C TYR A 66 22.81 -19.33 9.56
N MET A 67 21.74 -19.83 10.20
CA MET A 67 21.80 -20.59 11.45
C MET A 67 22.25 -22.04 11.27
N ARG A 68 22.50 -22.50 10.03
CA ARG A 68 22.83 -23.88 9.66
C ARG A 68 21.77 -24.91 10.09
N ASP A 69 20.53 -24.48 10.15
CA ASP A 69 19.38 -25.28 10.57
C ASP A 69 18.65 -25.84 9.33
N PHE A 70 19.32 -26.79 8.66
CA PHE A 70 18.80 -27.38 7.42
C PHE A 70 17.66 -28.37 7.66
N ASP A 71 17.59 -28.97 8.85
CA ASP A 71 16.52 -29.89 9.24
C ASP A 71 15.17 -29.20 9.23
N ASN A 72 15.11 -27.95 9.70
CA ASN A 72 13.89 -27.15 9.63
C ASN A 72 13.49 -26.80 8.19
N ILE A 73 14.43 -26.50 7.30
CA ILE A 73 14.11 -26.22 5.88
C ILE A 73 13.61 -27.49 5.16
N MET A 74 14.18 -28.65 5.51
CA MET A 74 13.82 -29.95 4.92
C MET A 74 12.57 -30.59 5.51
N ASN A 75 12.05 -30.02 6.60
CA ASN A 75 10.77 -30.43 7.15
C ASN A 75 9.64 -30.18 6.13
N LYS A 76 8.83 -31.22 5.85
CA LYS A 76 7.68 -31.10 4.93
C LYS A 76 6.69 -30.01 5.36
N ASN A 77 6.63 -29.71 6.65
CA ASN A 77 5.76 -28.67 7.19
C ASN A 77 6.29 -27.26 6.94
N PHE A 78 7.60 -27.08 6.70
CA PHE A 78 8.18 -25.76 6.48
C PHE A 78 7.53 -25.03 5.29
N ILE A 79 7.43 -25.71 4.15
CA ILE A 79 6.80 -25.11 2.96
C ILE A 79 5.33 -24.80 3.24
N LEU A 80 4.60 -25.70 3.91
CA LEU A 80 3.20 -25.49 4.26
C LEU A 80 3.01 -24.31 5.23
N GLU A 81 3.88 -24.17 6.22
CA GLU A 81 3.90 -23.04 7.15
C GLU A 81 4.20 -21.73 6.42
N LYS A 82 5.16 -21.71 5.49
CA LYS A 82 5.46 -20.49 4.71
C LYS A 82 4.35 -20.14 3.74
N LEU A 83 3.67 -21.13 3.16
CA LEU A 83 2.45 -20.88 2.39
C LEU A 83 1.35 -20.29 3.29
N ARG A 84 1.16 -20.81 4.51
CA ARG A 84 0.24 -20.22 5.51
C ARG A 84 0.65 -18.79 5.86
N ASP A 85 1.94 -18.49 5.99
CA ASP A 85 2.44 -17.13 6.23
C ASP A 85 2.07 -16.19 5.06
N ILE A 86 2.26 -16.62 3.80
CA ILE A 86 1.86 -15.83 2.62
C ILE A 86 0.37 -15.49 2.69
N PHE A 87 -0.48 -16.48 2.94
CA PHE A 87 -1.92 -16.26 3.05
C PHE A 87 -2.30 -15.40 4.26
N ALA A 88 -1.63 -15.59 5.40
CA ALA A 88 -1.83 -14.76 6.57
C ALA A 88 -1.50 -13.29 6.24
N TYR A 89 -0.39 -12.99 5.57
CA TYR A 89 -0.08 -11.63 5.11
C TYR A 89 -1.07 -11.12 4.06
N LEU A 90 -1.48 -11.96 3.11
CA LEU A 90 -2.45 -11.62 2.05
C LEU A 90 -3.87 -11.40 2.58
N PHE A 91 -4.19 -11.90 3.76
CA PHE A 91 -5.51 -11.73 4.35
C PHE A 91 -5.50 -10.97 5.67
N SER A 92 -4.33 -10.52 6.15
CA SER A 92 -4.19 -9.92 7.48
C SER A 92 -5.07 -8.68 7.66
N GLY A 93 -5.18 -7.84 6.62
CA GLY A 93 -6.03 -6.64 6.68
C GLY A 93 -7.52 -6.96 6.82
N ILE A 94 -7.99 -7.99 6.10
CA ILE A 94 -9.39 -8.44 6.16
C ILE A 94 -9.66 -9.16 7.48
N LEU A 95 -8.82 -10.15 7.82
CA LEU A 95 -8.95 -10.93 9.05
C LEU A 95 -8.80 -10.08 10.31
N GLY A 96 -7.85 -9.14 10.30
CA GLY A 96 -7.69 -8.17 11.39
C GLY A 96 -8.93 -7.31 11.57
N PHE A 97 -9.53 -6.83 10.48
CA PHE A 97 -10.76 -6.02 10.57
C PHE A 97 -11.97 -6.86 11.00
N SER A 98 -12.08 -8.10 10.54
CA SER A 98 -13.09 -9.04 11.05
C SER A 98 -12.94 -9.28 12.55
N GLY A 99 -11.71 -9.50 13.03
CA GLY A 99 -11.42 -9.66 14.45
C GLY A 99 -11.80 -8.43 15.28
N TYR A 100 -11.61 -7.22 14.74
CA TYR A 100 -12.13 -5.99 15.36
C TYR A 100 -13.65 -6.03 15.50
N LEU A 101 -14.38 -6.35 14.43
CA LEU A 101 -15.85 -6.42 14.46
C LEU A 101 -16.36 -7.49 15.44
N GLU A 102 -15.72 -8.66 15.47
CA GLU A 102 -16.06 -9.75 16.39
C GLU A 102 -15.80 -9.41 17.85
N SER A 103 -14.79 -8.57 18.14
CA SER A 103 -14.49 -8.15 19.51
C SER A 103 -15.60 -7.31 20.14
N GLY A 104 -16.52 -6.76 19.35
CA GLY A 104 -17.55 -5.84 19.82
C GLY A 104 -17.01 -4.52 20.35
N MET A 105 -15.71 -4.23 20.16
CA MET A 105 -15.13 -2.95 20.52
C MET A 105 -15.77 -1.84 19.68
N ASN A 106 -16.39 -0.87 20.36
CA ASN A 106 -16.98 0.31 19.74
C ASN A 106 -16.18 1.57 20.11
N THR A 107 -14.86 1.44 20.17
CA THR A 107 -13.97 2.56 20.47
C THR A 107 -13.69 3.32 19.19
N ILE A 108 -14.01 4.61 19.19
CA ILE A 108 -13.48 5.56 18.20
C ILE A 108 -12.01 5.79 18.60
N GLY A 109 -11.08 5.33 17.77
CA GLY A 109 -9.66 5.57 17.98
C GLY A 109 -9.29 7.06 17.91
N ASP A 110 -8.04 7.40 18.18
CA ASP A 110 -7.59 8.80 18.06
C ASP A 110 -7.64 9.26 16.59
N SER A 111 -8.52 10.19 16.26
CA SER A 111 -8.64 10.77 14.91
C SER A 111 -7.33 11.39 14.38
N GLN A 112 -6.43 11.84 15.25
CA GLN A 112 -5.13 12.40 14.85
C GLN A 112 -4.29 11.37 14.10
N ARG A 113 -4.52 10.08 14.35
CA ARG A 113 -3.87 8.99 13.64
C ARG A 113 -4.10 9.06 12.14
N ILE A 114 -5.34 9.25 11.68
CA ILE A 114 -5.66 9.31 10.24
C ILE A 114 -4.92 10.44 9.52
N ILE A 115 -4.68 11.56 10.22
CA ILE A 115 -3.96 12.72 9.67
C ILE A 115 -2.49 12.78 10.12
N ALA A 116 -2.03 11.79 10.88
CA ALA A 116 -0.72 11.78 11.50
C ALA A 116 0.41 12.05 10.50
N PRO A 117 0.39 11.58 9.24
CA PRO A 117 1.49 11.89 8.33
C PRO A 117 1.59 13.37 7.94
N LEU A 118 0.45 14.05 7.73
CA LEU A 118 0.43 15.48 7.45
C LEU A 118 0.82 16.26 8.70
N TRP A 119 0.29 15.84 9.84
CA TRP A 119 0.57 16.43 11.13
C TRP A 119 2.03 16.30 11.54
N ASN A 120 2.62 15.13 11.31
CA ASN A 120 4.02 14.83 11.53
C ASN A 120 4.93 15.64 10.60
N LEU A 121 4.56 15.80 9.33
CA LEU A 121 5.29 16.67 8.41
C LEU A 121 5.28 18.13 8.92
N LEU A 122 4.11 18.63 9.31
CA LEU A 122 3.97 19.98 9.85
C LEU A 122 4.80 20.15 11.13
N ARG A 123 4.65 19.26 12.12
CA ARG A 123 5.42 19.30 13.38
C ARG A 123 6.92 19.21 13.14
N HIS A 124 7.36 18.38 12.20
CA HIS A 124 8.77 18.27 11.87
C HIS A 124 9.32 19.59 11.30
N ILE A 125 8.56 20.26 10.42
CA ILE A 125 8.96 21.54 9.82
C ILE A 125 8.90 22.70 10.85
N THR A 126 7.86 22.74 11.70
CA THR A 126 7.61 23.88 12.59
C THR A 126 8.33 23.78 13.93
N TYR A 127 8.45 22.57 14.50
CA TYR A 127 8.89 22.37 15.88
C TYR A 127 10.11 21.46 16.02
N TRP A 128 10.60 20.84 14.93
CA TRP A 128 11.68 19.84 14.98
C TRP A 128 11.42 18.71 15.99
N ASP A 129 10.13 18.40 16.19
CA ASP A 129 9.66 17.52 17.26
C ASP A 129 9.67 16.05 16.88
N ARG A 130 9.49 15.20 17.89
CA ARG A 130 9.28 13.76 17.68
C ARG A 130 7.96 13.51 16.93
N VAL A 131 8.05 12.63 15.94
CA VAL A 131 6.98 12.20 15.04
C VAL A 131 6.09 11.19 15.77
N ASP A 132 4.77 11.38 15.70
CA ASP A 132 3.80 10.44 16.27
C ASP A 132 3.85 9.10 15.52
N SER A 133 3.74 8.00 16.26
CA SER A 133 3.70 6.66 15.65
C SER A 133 2.47 6.51 14.77
N VAL A 134 2.72 6.02 13.56
CA VAL A 134 1.69 5.66 12.58
C VAL A 134 1.25 4.19 12.70
N VAL A 135 1.82 3.44 13.65
CA VAL A 135 1.42 2.04 13.90
C VAL A 135 0.18 2.02 14.78
N THR A 136 -0.84 1.27 14.36
CA THR A 136 -2.05 1.07 15.17
C THR A 136 -1.76 0.30 16.46
N GLU A 137 -2.49 0.62 17.52
CA GLU A 137 -2.39 -0.03 18.84
C GLU A 137 -3.26 -1.29 18.96
N TYR A 138 -4.12 -1.52 17.98
CA TYR A 138 -5.04 -2.66 17.97
C TYR A 138 -4.40 -3.87 17.28
N PHE A 139 -4.36 -4.99 18.00
CA PHE A 139 -3.86 -6.27 17.51
C PHE A 139 -4.96 -7.32 17.64
N PHE A 140 -5.31 -7.97 16.53
CA PHE A 140 -6.35 -9.00 16.52
C PHE A 140 -5.80 -10.33 16.01
N PRO A 141 -6.22 -11.45 16.61
CA PRO A 141 -5.88 -12.77 16.10
C PRO A 141 -6.33 -12.96 14.64
N ILE A 142 -5.47 -13.56 13.82
CA ILE A 142 -5.75 -13.88 12.41
C ILE A 142 -5.64 -15.37 12.11
N ASP A 143 -5.47 -16.20 13.13
CA ASP A 143 -5.47 -17.65 13.04
C ASP A 143 -6.35 -18.27 14.12
N LYS A 144 -6.82 -19.50 13.88
CA LYS A 144 -7.72 -20.21 14.81
C LYS A 144 -7.10 -20.48 16.17
N ASP A 145 -5.78 -20.62 16.22
CA ASP A 145 -5.03 -20.95 17.44
C ASP A 145 -4.64 -19.69 18.23
N ASN A 146 -5.00 -18.49 17.73
CA ASN A 146 -4.63 -17.18 18.28
C ASN A 146 -3.13 -16.97 18.48
N LEU A 147 -2.29 -17.67 17.70
CA LEU A 147 -0.83 -17.56 17.77
C LEU A 147 -0.31 -16.43 16.88
N LYS A 148 -1.10 -15.98 15.90
CA LYS A 148 -0.76 -14.90 14.98
C LYS A 148 -1.73 -13.75 15.15
N VAL A 149 -1.17 -12.55 15.34
CA VAL A 149 -1.94 -11.31 15.43
C VAL A 149 -1.64 -10.40 14.25
N SER A 150 -2.63 -9.61 13.85
CA SER A 150 -2.47 -8.53 12.90
C SER A 150 -2.80 -7.19 13.52
N ASN A 151 -1.93 -6.22 13.28
CA ASN A 151 -2.15 -4.80 13.48
C ASN A 151 -2.30 -4.07 12.14
N VAL A 152 -2.78 -4.79 11.12
CA VAL A 152 -3.05 -4.24 9.81
C VAL A 152 -4.53 -4.48 9.55
N PHE A 153 -5.23 -3.46 9.10
CA PHE A 153 -6.64 -3.54 8.74
C PHE A 153 -6.79 -3.28 7.24
N THR A 154 -8.00 -3.36 6.71
CA THR A 154 -8.26 -2.78 5.38
C THR A 154 -8.23 -1.25 5.48
N LEU A 155 -7.99 -0.54 4.37
CA LEU A 155 -8.06 0.93 4.30
C LEU A 155 -9.35 1.46 4.93
N PHE A 156 -10.48 0.91 4.49
CA PHE A 156 -11.79 1.31 4.99
C PHE A 156 -12.02 0.88 6.44
N GLY A 157 -11.44 -0.26 6.83
CA GLY A 157 -11.44 -0.75 8.21
C GLY A 157 -10.68 0.16 9.16
N THR A 158 -9.49 0.63 8.79
CA THR A 158 -8.75 1.63 9.58
C THR A 158 -9.56 2.90 9.76
N ILE A 159 -10.12 3.46 8.66
CA ILE A 159 -10.96 4.66 8.74
C ILE A 159 -12.16 4.41 9.67
N HIS A 160 -12.78 3.24 9.58
CA HIS A 160 -13.89 2.85 10.45
C HIS A 160 -13.49 2.78 11.92
N ILE A 161 -12.38 2.12 12.24
CA ILE A 161 -11.87 1.99 13.62
C ILE A 161 -11.59 3.35 14.25
N TYR A 162 -10.97 4.27 13.49
CA TYR A 162 -10.52 5.55 14.03
C TYR A 162 -11.57 6.67 13.97
N LEU A 163 -12.49 6.65 13.00
CA LEU A 163 -13.44 7.75 12.78
C LEU A 163 -14.91 7.32 12.86
N GLY A 164 -15.18 6.02 13.00
CA GLY A 164 -16.53 5.47 13.04
C GLY A 164 -17.16 5.28 11.66
N ILE A 165 -18.32 4.62 11.65
CA ILE A 165 -18.99 4.17 10.43
C ILE A 165 -19.41 5.32 9.49
N TRP A 166 -19.98 6.40 10.04
CA TRP A 166 -20.52 7.49 9.23
C TRP A 166 -19.42 8.27 8.52
N VAL A 167 -18.33 8.55 9.23
CA VAL A 167 -17.17 9.23 8.64
C VAL A 167 -16.46 8.32 7.64
N SER A 168 -16.39 7.02 7.91
CA SER A 168 -15.86 6.04 6.96
C SER A 168 -16.65 6.01 5.65
N ILE A 169 -17.99 6.00 5.70
CA ILE A 169 -18.85 6.09 4.51
C ILE A 169 -18.56 7.37 3.73
N PHE A 170 -18.51 8.52 4.41
CA PHE A 170 -18.24 9.81 3.78
C PHE A 170 -16.87 9.83 3.09
N ILE A 171 -15.81 9.37 3.77
CA ILE A 171 -14.46 9.32 3.20
C ILE A 171 -14.38 8.36 2.02
N SER A 172 -15.05 7.19 2.07
CA SER A 172 -15.11 6.27 0.94
C SER A 172 -15.72 6.91 -0.31
N ILE A 173 -16.81 7.67 -0.13
CA ILE A 173 -17.45 8.42 -1.22
C ILE A 173 -16.47 9.47 -1.76
N LEU A 174 -15.79 10.20 -0.88
CA LEU A 174 -14.81 11.22 -1.27
C LEU A 174 -13.63 10.62 -2.05
N ILE A 175 -13.09 9.48 -1.61
CA ILE A 175 -12.04 8.74 -2.32
C ILE A 175 -12.52 8.34 -3.72
N GLY A 176 -13.76 7.85 -3.84
CA GLY A 176 -14.38 7.53 -5.12
C GLY A 176 -14.48 8.76 -6.05
N PHE A 177 -14.92 9.89 -5.49
CA PHE A 177 -15.03 11.16 -6.22
C PHE A 177 -13.66 11.67 -6.70
N ILE A 178 -12.64 11.68 -5.84
CA ILE A 178 -11.26 12.06 -6.20
C ILE A 178 -10.72 11.14 -7.30
N SER A 179 -10.95 9.83 -7.18
CA SER A 179 -10.54 8.84 -8.18
C SER A 179 -11.18 9.09 -9.54
N TYR A 180 -12.44 9.54 -9.55
CA TYR A 180 -13.14 9.92 -10.77
C TYR A 180 -12.54 11.19 -11.40
N ILE A 181 -12.20 12.19 -10.60
CA ILE A 181 -11.49 13.39 -11.08
C ILE A 181 -10.16 13.00 -11.75
N PHE A 182 -9.35 12.15 -11.09
CA PHE A 182 -8.09 11.68 -11.65
C PHE A 182 -8.30 10.90 -12.96
N LYS A 183 -9.36 10.10 -13.05
CA LYS A 183 -9.73 9.44 -14.32
C LYS A 183 -10.00 10.47 -15.43
N MET A 184 -10.81 11.50 -15.15
CA MET A 184 -11.10 12.56 -16.13
C MET A 184 -9.81 13.26 -16.58
N TRP A 185 -8.93 13.60 -15.64
CA TRP A 185 -7.64 14.25 -15.94
C TRP A 185 -6.69 13.35 -16.73
N SER A 186 -6.76 12.03 -16.54
CA SER A 186 -5.93 11.07 -17.27
C SER A 186 -6.19 11.07 -18.79
N ASN A 187 -7.34 11.60 -19.25
CA ASN A 187 -7.62 11.74 -20.69
C ASN A 187 -6.80 12.86 -21.34
N ASN A 188 -6.17 13.74 -20.56
CA ASN A 188 -5.30 14.78 -21.07
C ASN A 188 -4.02 14.19 -21.70
N SER A 189 -3.38 14.94 -22.60
CA SER A 189 -2.10 14.57 -23.21
C SER A 189 -0.93 14.61 -22.22
N VAL A 190 -1.06 15.28 -21.08
CA VAL A 190 -0.03 15.30 -20.03
C VAL A 190 0.14 13.92 -19.39
N VAL A 191 1.29 13.29 -19.64
CA VAL A 191 1.61 11.94 -19.16
C VAL A 191 1.52 11.81 -17.63
N TRP A 192 1.86 12.86 -16.90
CA TRP A 192 1.84 12.86 -15.44
C TRP A 192 0.45 12.68 -14.85
N LEU A 193 -0.59 13.20 -15.52
CA LEU A 193 -1.98 13.00 -15.09
C LEU A 193 -2.41 11.53 -15.26
N LYS A 194 -1.94 10.85 -16.32
CA LYS A 194 -2.13 9.40 -16.48
C LYS A 194 -1.40 8.60 -15.41
N VAL A 195 -0.16 8.98 -15.12
CA VAL A 195 0.63 8.35 -14.05
C VAL A 195 -0.07 8.50 -12.70
N ASN A 196 -0.60 9.69 -12.37
CA ASN A 196 -1.35 9.92 -11.15
C ASN A 196 -2.53 8.94 -11.01
N TYR A 197 -3.34 8.85 -12.05
CA TYR A 197 -4.50 7.96 -12.09
C TYR A 197 -4.10 6.48 -11.90
N CYS A 198 -3.04 6.02 -12.58
CA CYS A 198 -2.57 4.65 -12.44
C CYS A 198 -2.07 4.33 -11.03
N PHE A 199 -1.37 5.28 -10.40
CA PHE A 199 -0.94 5.15 -9.01
C PHE A 199 -2.13 5.11 -8.04
N ASN A 200 -3.12 5.99 -8.22
CA ASN A 200 -4.34 5.97 -7.41
C ASN A 200 -5.07 4.62 -7.52
N LEU A 201 -5.22 4.08 -8.73
CA LEU A 201 -5.81 2.74 -8.92
C LEU A 201 -4.99 1.63 -8.24
N SER A 202 -3.66 1.70 -8.34
CA SER A 202 -2.76 0.75 -7.69
C SER A 202 -2.94 0.74 -6.16
N ILE A 203 -2.96 1.92 -5.54
CA ILE A 203 -3.22 2.06 -4.10
C ILE A 203 -4.56 1.42 -3.73
N LEU A 204 -5.63 1.76 -4.46
CA LEU A 204 -6.97 1.23 -4.18
C LEU A 204 -7.04 -0.29 -4.37
N SER A 205 -6.26 -0.85 -5.31
CA SER A 205 -6.15 -2.31 -5.48
C SER A 205 -5.50 -3.02 -4.27
N PHE A 206 -4.71 -2.28 -3.48
CA PHE A 206 -4.17 -2.72 -2.19
C PHE A 206 -4.97 -2.21 -0.99
N GLY A 207 -6.18 -1.66 -1.18
CA GLY A 207 -7.04 -1.17 -0.10
C GLY A 207 -7.46 -2.25 0.90
N TRP A 208 -7.26 -3.53 0.59
CA TRP A 208 -7.49 -4.65 1.50
C TRP A 208 -6.35 -4.84 2.53
N PHE A 209 -5.20 -4.18 2.35
CA PHE A 209 -4.05 -4.22 3.26
C PHE A 209 -3.58 -2.79 3.56
N ASP A 210 -3.94 -2.28 4.73
CA ASP A 210 -3.66 -0.90 5.08
C ASP A 210 -2.25 -0.72 5.63
N TYR A 211 -1.35 -0.47 4.69
CA TYR A 211 -0.08 0.22 4.92
C TYR A 211 0.07 1.46 4.04
N ASN A 212 -0.93 1.75 3.20
CA ASN A 212 -0.72 2.54 2.01
C ASN A 212 -1.38 3.92 2.09
N TYR A 213 -2.58 4.04 2.65
CA TYR A 213 -3.31 5.33 2.67
C TYR A 213 -3.05 6.17 3.91
N TYR A 214 -2.78 5.47 5.00
CA TYR A 214 -2.50 6.04 6.30
C TYR A 214 -1.06 6.57 6.43
N HIS A 215 -0.16 6.26 5.50
CA HIS A 215 1.22 6.78 5.49
C HIS A 215 1.37 7.94 4.50
N SER A 216 2.22 8.92 4.84
CA SER A 216 2.46 10.22 4.17
C SER A 216 2.68 10.17 2.65
N TYR A 217 3.01 9.00 2.12
CA TYR A 217 3.48 8.82 0.75
C TYR A 217 2.43 9.06 -0.33
N ILE A 218 1.15 8.77 -0.10
CA ILE A 218 0.11 9.07 -1.10
C ILE A 218 -0.01 10.57 -1.31
N TRP A 219 -0.09 11.31 -0.21
CA TRP A 219 -0.22 12.76 -0.23
C TRP A 219 0.99 13.40 -0.90
N LEU A 220 2.20 12.95 -0.54
CA LEU A 220 3.45 13.39 -1.16
C LEU A 220 3.47 13.06 -2.67
N PHE A 221 2.98 11.88 -3.05
CA PHE A 221 2.92 11.50 -4.46
C PHE A 221 1.94 12.38 -5.25
N TRP A 222 0.75 12.66 -4.71
CA TRP A 222 -0.20 13.58 -5.35
C TRP A 222 0.36 14.99 -5.48
N ILE A 223 0.98 15.52 -4.42
CA ILE A 223 1.67 16.82 -4.45
C ILE A 223 2.76 16.83 -5.52
N PHE A 224 3.60 15.79 -5.56
CA PHE A 224 4.68 15.68 -6.53
C PHE A 224 4.18 15.65 -7.98
N VAL A 225 3.10 14.90 -8.25
CA VAL A 225 2.52 14.86 -9.60
C VAL A 225 1.86 16.19 -9.99
N ILE A 226 1.22 16.89 -9.04
CA ILE A 226 0.69 18.24 -9.28
C ILE A 226 1.82 19.20 -9.64
N LEU A 227 2.92 19.19 -8.88
CA LEU A 227 4.10 20.03 -9.17
C LEU A 227 4.68 19.73 -10.55
N LEU A 228 4.86 18.46 -10.91
CA LEU A 228 5.34 18.07 -12.24
C LEU A 228 4.39 18.49 -13.37
N THR A 229 3.09 18.47 -13.10
CA THR A 229 2.06 18.92 -14.06
C THR A 229 2.16 20.44 -14.26
N ILE A 230 2.32 21.21 -13.19
CA ILE A 230 2.52 22.67 -13.25
C ILE A 230 3.82 23.00 -13.99
N LEU A 231 4.92 22.31 -13.67
CA LEU A 231 6.21 22.48 -14.36
C LEU A 231 6.09 22.16 -15.86
N TYR A 232 5.33 21.13 -16.24
CA TYR A 232 5.07 20.81 -17.63
C TYR A 232 4.38 21.96 -18.36
N TYR A 233 3.30 22.51 -17.80
CA TYR A 233 2.57 23.61 -18.44
C TYR A 233 3.39 24.91 -18.48
N THR A 234 4.08 25.27 -17.40
CA THR A 234 4.93 26.46 -17.35
C THR A 234 6.10 26.38 -18.32
N SER A 235 6.66 25.19 -18.56
CA SER A 235 7.72 24.99 -19.56
C SER A 235 7.26 25.24 -20.99
N ARG A 236 5.96 25.02 -21.28
CA ARG A 236 5.36 25.24 -22.61
C ARG A 236 4.88 26.67 -22.85
N LEU A 237 4.65 27.45 -21.79
CA LEU A 237 4.30 28.88 -21.90
C LEU A 237 5.50 29.78 -22.21
N ARG A 238 6.73 29.24 -22.10
CA ARG A 238 7.98 29.96 -22.41
C ARG A 238 8.42 29.84 -23.88
N PHE A 239 7.57 29.29 -24.73
CA PHE A 239 7.71 29.20 -26.19
C PHE A 239 6.41 29.66 -26.85
#